data_AF-A0A3D3UPZ9-F1
#
_entry.id   AF-A0A3D3UPZ9-F1
#
_cell.length_a   1.000
_cell.length_b   1.000
_cell.length_c   1.000
_cell.angle_alpha   90.00
_cell.angle_beta   90.00
_cell.angle_gamma   90.00
#
_symmetry.space_group_name_H-M   'P 1'
#
loop_
_entity.id
_entity.type
_entity.pdbx_description
1 polymer ?
#
loop_
_entity_poly.entity_id
_entity_poly.type
_entity_poly.pdbx_seq_one_letter_code
_entity_poly.pdbx_strand_id
1 'polypeptide(L)'
;MTFLGPEPHPWAKNGSANHQEMLLRMYWDGSERPAVEAPVGDFFANSFGKRSEVISLPVAVEDADSYNCFWHMPFCKSARIEILNQSEKPISLLYYNIDWVKKEHISEDTPYFYAQYRQECPVENGKDYVLLDTKGKDHYVGTVLSVRTRSPSWFGEGDEKIYINGERNASIWGTGTEDYFLSAWGLKTTSTPYFGVPYFDQWGIVGGHTSAYR
;
A
#
# COMPACT_ATOMS: atom_id res chain seq x y z
N MET A 1 -1.23 -11.10 -10.14
CA MET A 1 -0.50 -12.08 -9.32
C MET A 1 -1.49 -12.83 -8.46
N THR A 2 -1.33 -14.13 -8.32
CA THR A 2 -2.13 -14.99 -7.43
C THR A 2 -1.19 -15.87 -6.61
N PHE A 3 -1.59 -16.24 -5.40
CA PHE A 3 -0.81 -17.06 -4.49
C PHE A 3 -1.73 -17.69 -3.44
N LEU A 4 -1.32 -18.83 -2.90
CA LEU A 4 -2.11 -19.56 -1.92
C LEU A 4 -2.19 -18.83 -0.57
N GLY A 5 -3.32 -18.93 0.12
CA GLY A 5 -3.52 -18.40 1.47
C GLY A 5 -2.64 -19.07 2.53
N PRO A 6 -2.52 -18.46 3.73
CA PRO A 6 -1.73 -19.01 4.83
C PRO A 6 -2.32 -20.29 5.45
N GLU A 7 -3.58 -20.59 5.16
CA GLU A 7 -4.31 -21.75 5.64
C GLU A 7 -3.81 -23.06 4.98
N PRO A 8 -3.91 -24.21 5.68
CA PRO A 8 -3.63 -25.52 5.11
C PRO A 8 -4.43 -25.79 3.82
N HIS A 9 -3.75 -26.36 2.82
CA HIS A 9 -4.33 -26.71 1.52
C HIS A 9 -3.85 -28.10 1.08
N PRO A 10 -4.60 -28.87 0.26
CA PRO A 10 -4.13 -30.14 -0.30
C PRO A 10 -2.71 -30.12 -0.91
N TRP A 11 -2.33 -29.01 -1.55
CA TRP A 11 -1.00 -28.80 -2.14
C TRP A 11 0.02 -28.12 -1.20
N ALA A 12 -0.42 -27.60 -0.05
CA ALA A 12 0.42 -27.00 0.98
C ALA A 12 -0.13 -27.36 2.37
N LYS A 13 0.16 -28.59 2.82
CA LYS A 13 -0.46 -29.16 4.04
C LYS A 13 -0.21 -28.34 5.31
N ASN A 14 0.89 -27.60 5.37
CA ASN A 14 1.25 -26.75 6.50
C ASN A 14 0.87 -25.26 6.27
N GLY A 15 0.14 -24.98 5.19
CA GLY A 15 -0.18 -23.64 4.71
C GLY A 15 0.95 -22.98 3.94
N SER A 16 0.73 -21.73 3.55
CA SER A 16 1.68 -20.91 2.80
C SER A 16 2.08 -19.63 3.55
N ALA A 17 3.05 -18.90 3.02
CA ALA A 17 3.39 -17.55 3.50
C ALA A 17 2.18 -16.61 3.36
N ASN A 18 2.00 -15.72 4.33
CA ASN A 18 1.01 -14.64 4.20
C ASN A 18 1.61 -13.49 3.36
N HIS A 19 0.82 -12.82 2.52
CA HIS A 19 1.23 -11.62 1.79
C HIS A 19 1.73 -10.44 2.63
N GLN A 20 1.45 -10.40 3.93
CA GLN A 20 2.09 -9.45 4.85
C GLN A 20 3.58 -9.78 5.10
N GLU A 21 3.98 -11.04 4.92
CA GLU A 21 5.34 -11.54 5.10
C GLU A 21 6.07 -11.71 3.75
N MET A 22 5.43 -11.32 2.64
CA MET A 22 6.03 -11.30 1.31
C MET A 22 6.42 -9.86 1.01
N LEU A 23 7.71 -9.57 0.85
CA LEU A 23 8.19 -8.23 0.54
C LEU A 23 8.35 -8.06 -0.98
N LEU A 24 7.65 -7.09 -1.55
CA LEU A 24 7.77 -6.69 -2.96
C LEU A 24 8.86 -5.64 -3.10
N ARG A 25 9.81 -5.90 -4.00
CA ARG A 25 10.83 -4.92 -4.39
C ARG A 25 10.85 -4.71 -5.89
N MET A 26 10.94 -3.47 -6.32
CA MET A 26 11.16 -3.13 -7.73
C MET A 26 12.34 -2.17 -7.88
N TYR A 27 13.18 -2.42 -8.88
CA TYR A 27 14.38 -1.65 -9.16
C TYR A 27 14.36 -1.20 -10.61
N TRP A 28 14.71 0.06 -10.83
CA TRP A 28 14.81 0.67 -12.15
C TRP A 28 16.27 0.94 -12.50
N ASP A 29 16.65 0.62 -13.73
CA ASP A 29 17.88 1.03 -14.40
C ASP A 29 19.19 0.73 -13.67
N GLY A 30 19.20 -0.40 -12.95
CA GLY A 30 20.37 -0.88 -12.21
C GLY A 30 20.59 -0.18 -10.88
N SER A 31 19.62 0.60 -10.37
CA SER A 31 19.69 1.17 -9.03
C SER A 31 19.86 0.07 -7.97
N GLU A 32 20.81 0.27 -7.06
CA GLU A 32 21.02 -0.62 -5.89
C GLU A 32 19.88 -0.49 -4.87
N ARG A 33 19.32 0.72 -4.74
CA ARG A 33 18.17 0.98 -3.86
C ARG A 33 16.87 0.63 -4.58
N PRO A 34 15.95 -0.12 -3.95
CA PRO A 34 14.63 -0.37 -4.54
C PRO A 34 13.83 0.93 -4.62
N ALA A 35 13.14 1.13 -5.74
CA ALA A 35 12.22 2.24 -5.94
C ALA A 35 10.83 1.95 -5.34
N VAL A 36 10.41 0.69 -5.41
CA VAL A 36 9.26 0.16 -4.69
C VAL A 36 9.76 -0.80 -3.63
N GLU A 37 9.39 -0.59 -2.37
CA GLU A 37 9.65 -1.52 -1.28
C GLU A 37 8.48 -1.48 -0.29
N ALA A 38 7.66 -2.53 -0.30
CA ALA A 38 6.51 -2.68 0.58
C ALA A 38 6.10 -4.16 0.72
N PRO A 39 5.46 -4.57 1.82
CA PRO A 39 4.79 -5.86 1.87
C PRO A 39 3.77 -5.96 0.73
N VAL A 40 3.62 -7.15 0.15
CA VAL A 40 2.68 -7.41 -0.95
C VAL A 40 1.27 -7.03 -0.54
N GLY A 41 0.84 -7.38 0.67
CA GLY A 41 -0.49 -6.98 1.15
C GLY A 41 -0.71 -5.47 1.13
N ASP A 42 0.18 -4.73 1.78
CA ASP A 42 0.08 -3.27 1.89
C ASP A 42 0.18 -2.56 0.53
N PHE A 43 1.02 -3.02 -0.39
CA PHE A 43 1.09 -2.45 -1.75
C PHE A 43 -0.24 -2.57 -2.50
N PHE A 44 -1.00 -3.65 -2.26
CA PHE A 44 -2.28 -3.92 -2.90
C PHE A 44 -3.50 -3.53 -2.02
N ALA A 45 -3.32 -2.65 -1.02
CA ALA A 45 -4.35 -2.22 -0.07
C ALA A 45 -4.99 -3.33 0.78
N ASN A 46 -4.36 -4.51 0.85
CA ASN A 46 -4.74 -5.66 1.65
C ASN A 46 -3.78 -5.84 2.84
N SER A 47 -3.86 -4.90 3.78
CA SER A 47 -3.01 -4.87 4.98
C SER A 47 -3.40 -5.92 6.02
N PHE A 48 -2.53 -6.08 7.04
CA PHE A 48 -2.73 -7.01 8.17
C PHE A 48 -2.82 -8.49 7.79
N GLY A 49 -2.37 -8.84 6.59
CA GLY A 49 -2.49 -10.19 6.07
C GLY A 49 -3.93 -10.63 5.87
N LYS A 50 -4.87 -9.67 5.77
CA LYS A 50 -6.29 -9.90 5.48
C LYS A 50 -6.50 -9.78 3.98
N ARG A 51 -7.14 -10.79 3.40
CA ARG A 51 -7.58 -10.77 2.01
C ARG A 51 -8.96 -10.13 1.94
N SER A 52 -9.12 -9.14 1.07
CA SER A 52 -10.37 -8.43 0.80
C SER A 52 -10.39 -7.96 -0.65
N GLU A 53 -11.59 -7.75 -1.19
CA GLU A 53 -11.75 -7.14 -2.50
C GLU A 53 -11.28 -5.68 -2.46
N VAL A 54 -10.54 -5.26 -3.49
CA VAL A 54 -10.11 -3.88 -3.69
C VAL A 54 -10.52 -3.45 -5.08
N ILE A 55 -11.37 -2.44 -5.17
CA ILE A 55 -11.82 -1.85 -6.44
C ILE A 55 -11.26 -0.44 -6.54
N SER A 56 -10.03 -0.29 -7.03
CA SER A 56 -9.44 1.02 -7.36
C SER A 56 -8.94 1.04 -8.81
N LEU A 57 -8.71 2.22 -9.36
CA LEU A 57 -8.21 2.38 -10.73
C LEU A 57 -6.77 1.84 -10.88
N PRO A 58 -5.79 2.20 -10.03
CA PRO A 58 -4.42 1.73 -10.22
C PRO A 58 -4.13 0.36 -9.61
N VAL A 59 -4.93 -0.10 -8.66
CA VAL A 59 -4.73 -1.36 -7.92
C VAL A 59 -6.08 -2.06 -7.74
N ALA A 60 -6.18 -3.32 -8.17
CA ALA A 60 -7.39 -4.10 -8.00
C ALA A 60 -7.08 -5.46 -7.39
N VAL A 61 -7.88 -5.89 -6.44
CA VAL A 61 -7.85 -7.25 -5.91
C VAL A 61 -9.23 -7.85 -6.10
N GLU A 62 -9.36 -8.71 -7.10
CA GLU A 62 -10.64 -9.37 -7.43
C GLU A 62 -10.77 -10.68 -6.64
N ASP A 63 -11.97 -10.91 -6.09
CA ASP A 63 -12.32 -12.02 -5.18
C ASP A 63 -11.29 -12.27 -4.06
N ALA A 64 -10.62 -11.20 -3.61
CA ALA A 64 -9.56 -11.22 -2.60
C ALA A 64 -8.30 -12.06 -2.94
N ASP A 65 -8.24 -12.63 -4.15
CA ASP A 65 -7.24 -13.62 -4.57
C ASP A 65 -6.44 -13.18 -5.82
N SER A 66 -6.97 -12.25 -6.63
CA SER A 66 -6.37 -11.79 -7.88
C SER A 66 -5.80 -10.38 -7.77
N TYR A 67 -4.49 -10.27 -7.50
CA TYR A 67 -3.79 -9.01 -7.21
C TYR A 67 -3.26 -8.36 -8.50
N ASN A 68 -3.86 -7.25 -8.91
CA ASN A 68 -3.59 -6.57 -10.18
C ASN A 68 -3.14 -5.12 -9.95
N CYS A 69 -2.13 -4.69 -10.70
CA CYS A 69 -1.55 -3.35 -10.60
C CYS A 69 -1.46 -2.75 -12.01
N PHE A 70 -2.02 -1.55 -12.15
CA PHE A 70 -2.13 -0.80 -13.40
C PHE A 70 -1.36 0.53 -13.34
N TRP A 71 -0.58 0.76 -12.28
CA TRP A 71 0.38 1.87 -12.27
C TRP A 71 1.34 1.77 -13.44
N HIS A 72 1.57 2.88 -14.13
CA HIS A 72 2.60 2.96 -15.15
C HIS A 72 3.98 3.05 -14.47
N MET A 73 4.85 2.10 -14.80
CA MET A 73 6.19 1.97 -14.20
C MET A 73 7.27 2.06 -15.30
N PRO A 74 7.62 3.26 -15.77
CA PRO A 74 8.62 3.43 -16.81
C PRO A 74 10.04 3.14 -16.31
N PHE A 75 10.89 2.64 -17.20
CA PHE A 75 12.32 2.41 -17.01
C PHE A 75 13.05 2.57 -18.35
N CYS A 76 14.31 2.99 -18.36
CA CYS A 76 15.06 3.29 -19.59
C CYS A 76 16.00 2.16 -20.04
N LYS A 77 16.55 1.40 -19.10
CA LYS A 77 17.56 0.35 -19.31
C LYS A 77 17.08 -1.01 -18.85
N SER A 78 16.54 -1.11 -17.64
CA SER A 78 16.13 -2.40 -17.06
C SER A 78 15.13 -2.24 -15.92
N ALA A 79 14.31 -3.27 -15.75
CA ALA A 79 13.46 -3.45 -14.56
C ALA A 79 13.81 -4.78 -13.91
N ARG A 80 13.88 -4.79 -12.58
CA ARG A 80 13.97 -6.01 -11.77
C ARG A 80 12.87 -5.99 -10.73
N ILE A 81 12.10 -7.07 -10.64
CA ILE A 81 11.04 -7.24 -9.65
C ILE A 81 11.37 -8.47 -8.81
N GLU A 82 11.32 -8.33 -7.49
CA GLU A 82 11.63 -9.38 -6.53
C GLU A 82 10.45 -9.56 -5.56
N ILE A 83 10.17 -10.82 -5.22
CA ILE A 83 9.35 -11.20 -4.08
C ILE A 83 10.26 -11.91 -3.08
N LEU A 84 10.49 -11.29 -1.94
CA LEU A 84 11.26 -11.88 -0.85
C LEU A 84 10.30 -12.51 0.15
N ASN A 85 10.45 -13.80 0.39
CA ASN A 85 9.73 -14.50 1.45
C ASN A 85 10.38 -14.22 2.81
N GLN A 86 9.67 -13.56 3.72
CA GLN A 86 10.10 -13.34 5.11
C GLN A 86 9.36 -14.26 6.10
N SER A 87 8.47 -15.11 5.60
CA SER A 87 7.74 -16.10 6.41
C SER A 87 8.60 -17.34 6.69
N GLU A 88 8.26 -18.06 7.75
CA GLU A 88 8.77 -19.42 8.00
C GLU A 88 8.15 -20.47 7.07
N LYS A 89 7.02 -20.14 6.42
CA LYS A 89 6.33 -21.01 5.47
C LYS A 89 6.76 -20.72 4.03
N PRO A 90 6.71 -21.72 3.12
CA PRO A 90 7.00 -21.47 1.71
C PRO A 90 5.90 -20.64 1.06
N ILE A 91 6.27 -19.79 0.09
CA ILE A 91 5.31 -19.24 -0.87
C ILE A 91 4.90 -20.37 -1.82
N SER A 92 3.62 -20.72 -1.81
CA SER A 92 3.04 -21.81 -2.59
C SER A 92 2.13 -21.25 -3.66
N LEU A 93 2.17 -21.86 -4.85
CA LEU A 93 1.31 -21.53 -5.98
C LEU A 93 1.35 -20.03 -6.36
N LEU A 94 2.55 -19.44 -6.34
CA LEU A 94 2.77 -18.07 -6.80
C LEU A 94 2.74 -18.01 -8.33
N TYR A 95 1.74 -17.33 -8.89
CA TYR A 95 1.62 -17.05 -10.32
C TYR A 95 1.61 -15.54 -10.56
N TYR A 96 2.29 -15.09 -11.60
CA TYR A 96 2.34 -13.68 -11.96
C TYR A 96 2.50 -13.52 -13.47
N ASN A 97 2.02 -12.37 -13.96
CA ASN A 97 2.29 -11.87 -15.30
C ASN A 97 2.83 -10.44 -15.14
N ILE A 98 3.79 -10.08 -15.98
CA ILE A 98 4.33 -8.72 -16.08
C ILE A 98 4.21 -8.32 -17.53
N ASP A 99 3.20 -7.52 -17.83
CA ASP A 99 2.99 -6.96 -19.16
C ASP A 99 3.76 -5.65 -19.29
N TRP A 100 4.55 -5.52 -20.35
CA TRP A 100 5.33 -4.32 -20.63
C TRP A 100 5.32 -4.01 -22.12
N VAL A 101 5.51 -2.74 -22.44
CA VAL A 101 5.55 -2.26 -23.83
C VAL A 101 6.88 -1.60 -24.08
N LYS A 102 7.63 -2.12 -25.06
CA LYS A 102 8.84 -1.45 -25.55
C LYS A 102 8.44 -0.16 -26.27
N LYS A 103 9.01 0.97 -25.84
CA LYS A 103 8.91 2.24 -26.54
C LYS A 103 10.24 2.52 -27.25
N GLU A 104 10.18 3.11 -28.44
CA GLU A 104 11.39 3.55 -29.16
C GLU A 104 12.10 4.70 -28.41
N HIS A 105 11.30 5.56 -27.79
CA HIS A 105 11.77 6.72 -27.04
C HIS A 105 10.87 6.94 -25.82
N ILE A 106 11.50 7.26 -24.69
CA ILE A 106 10.87 7.73 -23.46
C ILE A 106 11.49 9.09 -23.17
N SER A 107 10.67 10.11 -22.86
CA SER A 107 11.18 11.44 -22.53
C SER A 107 12.08 11.39 -21.30
N GLU A 108 13.18 12.16 -21.30
CA GLU A 108 14.07 12.30 -20.13
C GLU A 108 13.34 12.82 -18.89
N ASP A 109 12.22 13.53 -19.07
CA ASP A 109 11.38 14.07 -17.99
C ASP A 109 10.36 13.05 -17.45
N THR A 110 10.36 11.81 -17.94
CA THR A 110 9.39 10.79 -17.52
C THR A 110 9.68 10.36 -16.08
N PRO A 111 8.73 10.54 -15.13
CA PRO A 111 8.97 10.17 -13.74
C PRO A 111 8.99 8.65 -13.57
N TYR A 112 9.83 8.16 -12.66
CA TYR A 112 9.79 6.75 -12.24
C TYR A 112 8.76 6.54 -11.14
N PHE A 113 8.19 5.35 -11.10
CA PHE A 113 7.24 4.98 -10.06
C PHE A 113 7.99 4.59 -8.78
N TYR A 114 7.58 5.16 -7.65
CA TYR A 114 8.10 4.86 -6.32
C TYR A 114 6.96 4.53 -5.37
N ALA A 115 7.20 3.60 -4.45
CA ALA A 115 6.31 3.31 -3.34
C ALA A 115 7.12 2.87 -2.11
N GLN A 116 6.81 3.42 -0.96
CA GLN A 116 7.54 3.17 0.28
C GLN A 116 6.59 2.71 1.37
N TYR A 117 6.96 1.67 2.08
CA TYR A 117 6.29 1.25 3.30
C TYR A 117 6.94 1.89 4.53
N ARG A 118 6.11 2.37 5.44
CA ARG A 118 6.51 2.89 6.76
C ARG A 118 5.57 2.31 7.81
N GLN A 119 6.10 2.11 9.01
CA GLN A 119 5.34 1.63 10.15
C GLN A 119 5.89 2.24 11.44
N GLU A 120 5.00 2.59 12.35
CA GLU A 120 5.34 3.06 13.70
C GLU A 120 4.40 2.42 14.72
N CYS A 121 4.96 1.87 15.81
CA CYS A 121 4.18 1.32 16.91
C CYS A 121 5.01 1.32 18.21
N PRO A 122 4.55 1.99 19.30
CA PRO A 122 3.43 2.93 19.31
C PRO A 122 3.74 4.20 18.51
N VAL A 123 2.70 4.86 18.00
CA VAL A 123 2.82 6.24 17.49
C VAL A 123 3.04 7.22 18.65
N GLU A 124 3.83 8.26 18.42
CA GLU A 124 4.08 9.32 19.40
C GLU A 124 2.89 10.29 19.51
N ASN A 125 2.32 10.45 20.71
CA ASN A 125 1.17 11.34 20.93
C ASN A 125 1.54 12.81 20.66
N GLY A 126 0.68 13.52 19.92
CA GLY A 126 0.90 14.93 19.57
C GLY A 126 1.90 15.17 18.45
N LYS A 127 2.41 14.11 17.81
CA LYS A 127 3.30 14.18 16.66
C LYS A 127 2.65 13.59 15.42
N ASP A 128 2.83 14.28 14.30
CA ASP A 128 2.33 13.82 13.01
C ASP A 128 3.05 12.53 12.57
N TYR A 129 2.30 11.54 12.07
CA TYR A 129 2.85 10.34 11.46
C TYR A 129 3.29 10.64 10.02
N VAL A 130 4.56 10.38 9.71
CA VAL A 130 5.12 10.66 8.38
C VAL A 130 4.74 9.56 7.40
N LEU A 131 3.87 9.89 6.44
CA LEU A 131 3.51 9.04 5.31
C LEU A 131 4.62 8.97 4.25
N LEU A 132 5.16 10.12 3.85
CA LEU A 132 6.21 10.24 2.84
C LEU A 132 7.11 11.43 3.16
N ASP A 133 8.43 11.22 3.06
CA ASP A 133 9.45 12.27 3.07
C ASP A 133 10.45 11.97 1.96
N THR A 134 10.47 12.83 0.94
CA THR A 134 11.32 12.67 -0.24
C THR A 134 11.77 14.01 -0.78
N LYS A 135 12.83 13.98 -1.59
CA LYS A 135 13.37 15.14 -2.30
C LYS A 135 13.43 14.82 -3.78
N GLY A 136 12.87 15.71 -4.59
CA GLY A 136 12.79 15.53 -6.04
C GLY A 136 11.72 16.42 -6.64
N LYS A 137 11.55 16.32 -7.96
CA LYS A 137 10.47 16.98 -8.69
C LYS A 137 9.49 15.89 -9.11
N ASP A 138 8.51 15.65 -8.25
CA ASP A 138 7.64 14.49 -8.34
C ASP A 138 6.17 14.85 -8.12
N HIS A 139 5.31 13.85 -8.27
CA HIS A 139 3.89 13.94 -7.95
C HIS A 139 3.53 12.85 -6.94
N TYR A 140 2.85 13.24 -5.86
CA TYR A 140 2.25 12.29 -4.94
C TYR A 140 0.91 11.82 -5.50
N VAL A 141 0.75 10.52 -5.70
CA VAL A 141 -0.37 9.94 -6.47
C VAL A 141 -1.27 9.01 -5.67
N GLY A 142 -0.95 8.71 -4.41
CA GLY A 142 -1.85 7.94 -3.56
C GLY A 142 -1.20 7.45 -2.26
N THR A 143 -2.04 6.95 -1.37
CA THR A 143 -1.67 6.32 -0.10
C THR A 143 -2.54 5.09 0.17
N VAL A 144 -1.96 4.14 0.89
CA VAL A 144 -2.69 3.17 1.70
C VAL A 144 -2.35 3.46 3.16
N LEU A 145 -3.36 3.74 3.98
CA LEU A 145 -3.20 3.90 5.42
C LEU A 145 -3.80 2.72 6.16
N SER A 146 -2.99 2.11 7.01
CA SER A 146 -3.38 0.95 7.80
C SER A 146 -3.17 1.21 9.28
N VAL A 147 -4.27 1.19 10.03
CA VAL A 147 -4.28 1.51 11.46
C VAL A 147 -4.75 0.30 12.26
N ARG A 148 -3.96 -0.09 13.27
CA ARG A 148 -4.38 -1.00 14.33
C ARG A 148 -4.58 -0.21 15.62
N THR A 149 -5.82 -0.06 16.05
CA THR A 149 -6.17 0.78 17.20
C THR A 149 -5.74 0.12 18.51
N ARG A 150 -5.27 0.93 19.47
CA ARG A 150 -4.96 0.48 20.86
C ARG A 150 -5.91 1.09 21.89
N SER A 151 -6.91 1.83 21.42
CA SER A 151 -7.94 2.50 22.19
C SER A 151 -9.29 2.17 21.53
N PRO A 152 -10.40 2.09 22.31
CA PRO A 152 -11.73 1.97 21.73
C PRO A 152 -12.24 3.30 21.11
N SER A 153 -11.52 4.41 21.31
CA SER A 153 -11.86 5.72 20.75
C SER A 153 -11.51 5.83 19.27
N TRP A 154 -12.17 6.76 18.57
CA TRP A 154 -11.86 7.11 17.19
C TRP A 154 -10.40 7.57 17.04
N PHE A 155 -9.71 7.09 16.01
CA PHE A 155 -8.31 7.41 15.77
C PHE A 155 -8.12 8.57 14.79
N GLY A 156 -9.14 8.87 13.98
CA GLY A 156 -8.99 9.64 12.75
C GLY A 156 -9.23 11.14 12.88
N GLU A 157 -9.23 11.72 14.08
CA GLU A 157 -9.28 13.19 14.23
C GLU A 157 -7.98 13.89 13.79
N GLY A 158 -6.95 13.14 13.38
CA GLY A 158 -5.70 13.72 12.90
C GLY A 158 -5.82 14.28 11.49
N ASP A 159 -5.49 15.55 11.32
CA ASP A 159 -5.41 16.22 10.02
C ASP A 159 -4.22 15.72 9.20
N GLU A 160 -4.41 15.54 7.89
CA GLU A 160 -3.28 15.45 6.96
C GLU A 160 -2.63 16.81 6.75
N LYS A 161 -1.30 16.81 6.68
CA LYS A 161 -0.50 18.00 6.40
C LYS A 161 0.54 17.67 5.33
N ILE A 162 0.55 18.44 4.25
CA ILE A 162 1.53 18.28 3.15
C ILE A 162 2.38 19.55 3.09
N TYR A 163 3.68 19.35 3.28
CA TYR A 163 4.71 20.39 3.22
C TYR A 163 5.47 20.25 1.90
N ILE A 164 5.44 21.30 1.08
CA ILE A 164 6.03 21.30 -0.26
C ILE A 164 7.30 22.17 -0.26
N ASN A 165 8.38 21.67 -0.86
CA ASN A 165 9.63 22.42 -1.06
C ASN A 165 10.27 23.00 0.22
N GLY A 166 10.13 22.30 1.36
CA GLY A 166 10.75 22.69 2.63
C GLY A 166 10.11 23.91 3.29
N GLU A 167 8.85 24.21 2.95
CA GLU A 167 8.08 25.26 3.61
C GLU A 167 7.91 25.01 5.11
N ARG A 168 7.74 26.09 5.88
CA ARG A 168 7.57 26.02 7.35
C ARG A 168 6.15 25.66 7.78
N ASN A 169 5.16 26.06 6.99
CA ASN A 169 3.75 25.80 7.24
C ASN A 169 3.21 24.98 6.07
N ALA A 170 2.38 23.98 6.35
CA ALA A 170 1.80 23.14 5.32
C ALA A 170 0.91 23.96 4.37
N SER A 171 1.17 23.86 3.06
CA SER A 171 0.32 24.44 2.02
C SER A 171 -1.01 23.71 1.88
N ILE A 172 -1.04 22.41 2.20
CA ILE A 172 -2.27 21.61 2.23
C ILE A 172 -2.42 21.10 3.66
N TRP A 173 -3.54 21.47 4.28
CA TRP A 173 -3.92 21.07 5.62
C TRP A 173 -5.40 20.70 5.57
N GLY A 174 -5.71 19.44 5.88
CA GLY A 174 -7.10 18.97 5.93
C GLY A 174 -7.74 19.12 7.30
N THR A 175 -8.69 18.23 7.58
CA THR A 175 -9.63 18.38 8.71
C THR A 175 -9.85 17.11 9.53
N GLY A 176 -9.28 15.99 9.07
CA GLY A 176 -9.46 14.68 9.68
C GLY A 176 -9.03 13.58 8.73
N THR A 177 -8.70 12.42 9.30
CA THR A 177 -8.26 11.25 8.54
C THR A 177 -9.41 10.67 7.72
N GLU A 178 -10.64 10.61 8.23
CA GLU A 178 -11.78 10.16 7.42
C GLU A 178 -12.08 11.13 6.27
N ASP A 179 -11.91 12.43 6.52
CA ASP A 179 -12.14 13.47 5.53
C ASP A 179 -11.08 13.36 4.43
N TYR A 180 -9.82 13.09 4.81
CA TYR A 180 -8.76 12.75 3.88
C TYR A 180 -9.13 11.53 3.04
N PHE A 181 -9.77 10.50 3.58
CA PHE A 181 -10.27 9.35 2.80
C PHE A 181 -11.67 9.56 2.20
N LEU A 182 -12.08 10.81 2.00
CA LEU A 182 -13.34 11.22 1.35
C LEU A 182 -14.59 10.60 2.01
N SER A 183 -14.50 10.31 3.30
CA SER A 183 -15.59 9.87 4.16
C SER A 183 -15.98 11.02 5.11
N ALA A 184 -16.94 10.77 6.00
CA ALA A 184 -17.35 11.72 7.02
C ALA A 184 -17.99 10.95 8.19
N TRP A 185 -17.82 11.48 9.41
CA TRP A 185 -18.27 10.83 10.64
C TRP A 185 -17.62 9.45 10.82
N GLY A 186 -16.30 9.44 10.63
CA GLY A 186 -15.41 8.28 10.57
C GLY A 186 -15.55 7.40 9.33
N LEU A 187 -14.92 6.22 9.40
CA LEU A 187 -14.77 5.30 8.26
C LEU A 187 -15.80 4.17 8.29
N LYS A 188 -16.06 3.63 7.10
CA LYS A 188 -16.88 2.44 6.85
C LYS A 188 -16.38 1.74 5.61
N THR A 189 -16.61 0.43 5.50
CA THR A 189 -16.26 -0.32 4.30
C THR A 189 -16.88 0.33 3.06
N THR A 190 -16.03 0.64 2.08
CA THR A 190 -16.43 1.30 0.83
C THR A 190 -15.42 1.01 -0.26
N SER A 191 -15.89 0.95 -1.51
CA SER A 191 -15.08 0.61 -2.68
C SER A 191 -15.39 1.59 -3.80
N THR A 192 -14.40 2.38 -4.24
CA THR A 192 -14.55 3.30 -5.36
C THR A 192 -13.24 3.40 -6.15
N PRO A 193 -13.28 3.79 -7.44
CA PRO A 193 -12.06 3.87 -8.25
C PRO A 193 -10.92 4.73 -7.68
N TYR A 194 -11.20 5.69 -6.79
CA TYR A 194 -10.22 6.67 -6.31
C TYR A 194 -10.03 6.69 -4.79
N PHE A 195 -10.92 6.07 -4.03
CA PHE A 195 -10.78 5.95 -2.58
C PHE A 195 -11.60 4.78 -2.04
N GLY A 196 -11.20 4.23 -0.91
CA GLY A 196 -11.94 3.14 -0.31
C GLY A 196 -11.41 2.70 1.03
N VAL A 197 -12.16 1.81 1.65
CA VAL A 197 -11.83 1.19 2.94
C VAL A 197 -12.09 -0.32 2.78
N PRO A 198 -11.14 -1.08 2.21
CA PRO A 198 -11.31 -2.52 1.99
C PRO A 198 -11.56 -3.30 3.28
N TYR A 199 -10.98 -2.83 4.39
CA TYR A 199 -11.10 -3.49 5.69
C TYR A 199 -11.38 -2.48 6.80
N PHE A 200 -12.41 -2.74 7.61
CA PHE A 200 -12.78 -1.92 8.75
C PHE A 200 -13.40 -2.78 9.85
N ASP A 201 -12.69 -2.93 10.97
CA ASP A 201 -13.30 -3.45 12.19
C ASP A 201 -14.22 -2.36 12.79
N GLN A 202 -15.38 -2.77 13.33
CA GLN A 202 -16.33 -1.83 13.92
C GLN A 202 -15.71 -1.00 15.07
N TRP A 203 -16.32 0.15 15.35
CA TRP A 203 -15.91 1.08 16.39
C TRP A 203 -15.93 0.44 17.78
N GLY A 204 -15.12 0.96 18.70
CA GLY A 204 -15.10 0.49 20.09
C GLY A 204 -14.29 -0.78 20.33
N ILE A 205 -13.69 -1.37 19.29
CA ILE A 205 -12.88 -2.58 19.39
C ILE A 205 -11.41 -2.19 19.63
N VAL A 206 -10.89 -2.51 20.81
CA VAL A 206 -9.45 -2.44 21.08
C VAL A 206 -8.73 -3.47 20.23
N GLY A 207 -7.72 -3.05 19.47
CA GLY A 207 -7.01 -3.91 18.54
C GLY A 207 -7.69 -4.04 17.18
N GLY A 208 -8.73 -3.24 16.91
CA GLY A 208 -9.40 -3.19 15.61
C GLY A 208 -8.48 -2.69 14.50
N HIS A 209 -8.72 -3.16 13.29
CA HIS A 209 -7.93 -2.85 12.12
C HIS A 209 -8.75 -2.01 11.13
N THR A 210 -8.08 -1.09 10.47
CA THR A 210 -8.63 -0.29 9.37
C THR A 210 -7.58 -0.21 8.28
N SER A 211 -7.97 -0.50 7.04
CA SER A 211 -7.18 -0.28 5.83
C SER A 211 -7.98 0.64 4.93
N ALA A 212 -7.40 1.77 4.53
CA ALA A 212 -8.01 2.75 3.63
C ALA A 212 -7.04 3.16 2.53
N TYR A 213 -7.55 3.48 1.35
CA TYR A 213 -6.77 4.01 0.22
C TYR A 213 -7.39 5.27 -0.35
N ARG A 214 -6.53 6.15 -0.90
CA ARG A 214 -6.88 7.32 -1.71
C ARG A 214 -5.73 7.69 -2.62
#